data_AF-A0A2A8H7F8-F1
#
_entry.id   AF-A0A2A8H7F8-F1
#
_cell.length_a   1.000
_cell.length_b   1.000
_cell.length_c   1.000
_cell.angle_alpha   90.00
_cell.angle_beta   90.00
_cell.angle_gamma   90.00
#
_symmetry.space_group_name_H-M   'P 1'
#
loop_
_entity.id
_entity.type
_entity.pdbx_description
1 polymer ?
#
loop_
_entity_poly.entity_id
_entity_poly.type
_entity_poly.pdbx_seq_one_letter_code
_entity_poly.pdbx_strand_id
1 'polypeptide(L)' 'SRKRRYNIVEQDHRFIKGRIYSMLGFKSFQTAMSILNGVEAMHMIKKEQINLQDQSVQNQNIFSNQLFGLTA' A
#
# COMPACT_ATOMS: atom_id res chain seq x y z
N SER A 1 0.78 26.64 -15.08
CA SER A 1 -0.09 25.83 -14.20
C SER A 1 -0.66 24.54 -14.83
N ARG A 2 -0.53 24.30 -16.16
CA ARG A 2 -1.12 23.10 -16.83
C ARG A 2 -0.30 21.80 -16.68
N LYS A 3 1.01 21.91 -16.40
CA LYS A 3 1.93 20.76 -16.37
C LYS A 3 1.71 19.79 -15.20
N ARG A 4 1.14 20.23 -14.07
CA ARG A 4 0.84 19.35 -12.91
C ARG A 4 -0.38 18.44 -13.13
N ARG A 5 -1.43 18.92 -13.80
CA ARG A 5 -2.67 18.14 -13.99
C ARG A 5 -2.49 16.98 -14.98
N TYR A 6 -1.73 17.22 -16.06
CA TYR A 6 -1.40 16.17 -17.01
C TYR A 6 -0.53 15.07 -16.36
N ASN A 7 0.38 15.47 -15.46
CA ASN A 7 1.22 14.53 -14.74
C ASN A 7 0.44 13.60 -13.81
N ILE A 8 -0.65 14.07 -13.17
CA ILE A 8 -1.51 13.24 -12.30
C ILE A 8 -2.30 12.24 -13.13
N VAL A 9 -2.94 12.67 -14.22
CA VAL A 9 -3.71 11.78 -15.10
C VAL A 9 -2.81 10.71 -15.74
N GLU A 10 -1.63 11.10 -16.22
CA GLU A 10 -0.65 10.16 -16.77
C GLU A 10 -0.08 9.20 -15.71
N GLN A 11 0.08 9.68 -14.46
CA GLN A 11 0.53 8.85 -13.34
C GLN A 11 -0.55 7.83 -12.95
N ASP A 12 -1.81 8.23 -12.87
CA ASP A 12 -2.94 7.35 -12.59
C ASP A 12 -3.10 6.31 -13.69
N HIS A 13 -3.00 6.71 -14.96
CA HIS A 13 -3.01 5.76 -16.08
C HIS A 13 -1.86 4.76 -16.00
N ARG A 14 -0.65 5.21 -15.65
CA ARG A 14 0.51 4.33 -15.46
C ARG A 14 0.28 3.37 -14.29
N PHE A 15 -0.31 3.84 -13.20
CA PHE A 15 -0.62 3.04 -12.02
C PHE A 15 -1.66 1.96 -12.34
N ILE A 16 -2.77 2.33 -12.98
CA ILE A 16 -3.83 1.41 -13.40
C ILE A 16 -3.29 0.35 -14.37
N LYS A 17 -2.52 0.76 -15.39
CA LYS A 17 -1.87 -0.19 -16.31
C LYS A 17 -0.92 -1.14 -15.58
N GLY A 18 -0.13 -0.64 -14.64
CA GLY A 18 0.76 -1.46 -13.81
C GLY A 18 -0.01 -2.55 -13.06
N ARG A 19 -1.11 -2.20 -12.39
CA ARG A 19 -1.97 -3.16 -11.68
C ARG A 19 -2.53 -4.22 -12.63
N ILE A 20 -3.05 -3.83 -13.79
CA ILE A 20 -3.61 -4.76 -14.79
C ILE A 20 -2.53 -5.71 -15.30
N TYR A 21 -1.33 -5.21 -15.63
CA TYR A 21 -0.23 -6.06 -16.09
C TYR A 21 0.26 -7.03 -15.02
N SER A 22 0.33 -6.60 -13.75
CA SER A 22 0.62 -7.51 -12.63
C SER A 22 -0.45 -8.58 -12.47
N MET A 23 -1.72 -8.27 -12.77
CA MET A 23 -2.83 -9.23 -12.67
C MET A 23 -2.82 -10.30 -13.79
N LEU A 24 -2.26 -10.01 -14.97
CA LEU A 24 -2.22 -10.95 -16.11
C LEU A 24 -1.44 -12.24 -15.83
N GLY A 25 -0.52 -12.25 -14.86
CA GLY A 25 0.24 -13.44 -14.47
C GLY A 25 -0.53 -14.40 -13.54
N PHE A 26 -1.72 -14.03 -13.08
CA PHE A 26 -2.49 -14.81 -12.11
C PHE A 26 -3.67 -15.51 -12.77
N LYS A 27 -3.96 -16.75 -12.32
CA LYS A 27 -5.09 -17.56 -12.81
C LYS A 27 -6.47 -16.96 -12.46
N SER A 28 -6.55 -16.05 -11.48
CA SER A 28 -7.80 -15.38 -11.11
C SER A 28 -7.56 -13.93 -10.68
N PHE A 29 -8.53 -13.06 -11.02
CA PHE A 29 -8.52 -11.64 -10.66
C PHE A 29 -8.62 -11.43 -9.14
N GLN A 30 -9.43 -12.25 -8.45
CA GLN A 30 -9.60 -12.20 -7.00
C GLN A 30 -8.30 -12.53 -6.26
N THR A 31 -7.57 -13.55 -6.71
CA THR A 31 -6.25 -13.90 -6.16
C THR A 31 -5.24 -12.79 -6.38
N ALA A 32 -5.19 -12.22 -7.60
CA ALA A 32 -4.29 -11.13 -7.92
C ALA A 32 -4.56 -9.88 -7.06
N MET A 33 -5.83 -9.53 -6.87
CA MET A 33 -6.25 -8.41 -6.03
C MET A 33 -5.88 -8.63 -4.56
N SER A 34 -6.08 -9.84 -4.04
CA SER A 34 -5.73 -10.19 -2.66
C SER A 34 -4.21 -10.08 -2.42
N ILE A 35 -3.40 -10.56 -3.37
CA ILE A 35 -1.94 -10.45 -3.32
C ILE A 35 -1.50 -8.98 -3.40
N LEU A 36 -2.08 -8.20 -4.31
CA LEU A 36 -1.74 -6.80 -4.48
C LEU A 36 -2.07 -5.97 -3.23
N ASN A 37 -3.25 -6.19 -2.64
CA ASN A 37 -3.65 -5.56 -1.38
C ASN A 37 -2.71 -5.97 -0.23
N GLY A 38 -2.29 -7.23 -0.17
CA GLY A 38 -1.31 -7.70 0.81
C GLY A 38 0.06 -7.02 0.64
N VAL A 39 0.54 -6.85 -0.58
CA VAL A 39 1.79 -6.12 -0.89
C VAL A 39 1.66 -4.64 -0.53
N GLU A 40 0.52 -4.01 -0.83
CA GLU A 40 0.23 -2.62 -0.44
C GLU A 40 0.20 -2.45 1.08
N ALA A 41 -0.47 -3.36 1.81
CA ALA A 41 -0.49 -3.39 3.26
C ALA A 41 0.92 -3.57 3.86
N MET A 42 1.71 -4.51 3.33
CA MET A 42 3.10 -4.70 3.75
C MET A 42 3.97 -3.47 3.45
N HIS A 43 3.71 -2.77 2.35
CA HIS A 43 4.42 -1.53 2.02
C HIS A 43 4.03 -0.39 2.96
N MET A 44 2.75 -0.27 3.34
CA MET A 44 2.29 0.70 4.35
C MET A 44 2.93 0.41 5.71
N ILE A 45 2.89 -0.85 6.17
CA ILE A 45 3.55 -1.27 7.41
C ILE A 45 5.05 -1.00 7.36
N LYS A 46 5.72 -1.29 6.24
CA LYS A 46 7.17 -1.06 6.09
C LYS A 46 7.50 0.44 6.03
N LYS A 47 6.69 1.26 5.35
CA LYS A 47 6.85 2.72 5.36
C LYS A 47 6.62 3.28 6.75
N GLU A 48 5.58 2.82 7.44
CA GLU A 48 5.34 3.17 8.82
C GLU A 48 6.50 2.71 9.69
N GLN A 49 7.06 1.51 9.54
CA GLN A 49 8.26 1.07 10.26
C GLN A 49 9.50 1.94 9.99
N ILE A 50 9.73 2.39 8.75
CA ILE A 50 10.88 3.24 8.40
C ILE A 50 10.69 4.67 8.90
N ASN A 51 9.48 5.22 8.78
CA ASN A 51 9.15 6.56 9.29
C ASN A 51 9.07 6.56 10.83
N LEU A 52 8.64 5.44 11.39
CA LEU A 52 8.67 5.18 12.81
C LEU A 52 10.09 4.87 13.26
N GLN A 53 11.06 4.38 12.48
CA GLN A 53 12.40 4.09 13.02
C GLN A 53 13.06 5.33 13.68
N ASP A 54 12.60 6.52 13.32
CA ASP A 54 12.92 7.80 13.97
C ASP A 54 12.21 8.02 15.34
N GLN A 55 11.13 7.28 15.64
CA GLN A 55 10.20 7.39 16.80
C GLN A 55 9.54 6.04 17.29
N SER A 56 10.09 4.82 17.06
CA SER A 56 9.26 3.66 16.63
C SER A 56 8.56 2.76 17.62
N VAL A 57 9.23 2.31 18.68
CA VAL A 57 8.81 1.03 19.29
C VAL A 57 7.43 1.14 19.96
N GLN A 58 7.12 2.31 20.51
CA GLN A 58 5.83 2.59 21.16
C GLN A 58 4.70 2.79 20.14
N ASN A 59 4.95 3.54 19.07
CA ASN A 59 3.97 3.79 18.02
C ASN A 59 3.61 2.51 17.24
N GLN A 60 4.58 1.62 17.05
CA GLN A 60 4.33 0.29 16.47
C GLN A 60 3.43 -0.56 17.38
N ASN A 61 3.64 -0.52 18.69
CA ASN A 61 2.84 -1.26 19.65
C ASN A 61 1.39 -0.72 19.69
N ILE A 62 1.22 0.61 19.67
CA ILE A 62 -0.10 1.26 19.60
C ILE A 62 -0.83 0.88 18.31
N PHE A 63 -0.16 0.95 17.15
CA PHE A 63 -0.77 0.59 15.87
C PHE A 63 -1.15 -0.90 15.82
N SER A 64 -0.29 -1.78 16.32
CA SER A 64 -0.58 -3.22 16.42
C SER A 64 -1.79 -3.49 17.32
N ASN A 65 -1.88 -2.84 18.48
CA ASN A 65 -3.01 -3.00 19.39
C ASN A 65 -4.32 -2.46 18.79
N GLN A 66 -4.26 -1.37 18.03
CA GLN A 66 -5.41 -0.83 17.29
C GLN A 66 -5.84 -1.74 16.13
N LEU A 67 -4.88 -2.30 15.39
CA LEU A 67 -5.12 -3.14 14.23
C LEU A 67 -5.75 -4.49 14.61
N PHE A 68 -5.32 -5.06 15.74
CA PHE A 68 -5.80 -6.36 16.22
C PHE A 68 -6.86 -6.26 17.34
N GLY A 69 -7.26 -5.04 17.72
CA GLY A 69 -8.27 -4.80 18.76
C GLY A 69 -7.87 -5.33 20.14
N LEU A 70 -6.57 -5.37 20.44
CA LEU A 70 -6.01 -5.97 21.66
C LEU A 70 -5.99 -5.00 22.86
N THR A 71 -6.83 -3.97 22.86
CA THR A 71 -6.91 -3.03 23.97
C THR A 71 -7.64 -3.66 25.16
N ALA A 72 -6.91 -3.92 26.25
CA ALA A 72 -7.47 -4.13 27.59
C ALA A 72 -7.88 -2.79 28.22
#